data_AF-A0A5K7YVH1-F1
#
_entry.id   AF-A0A5K7YVH1-F1
#
_cell.length_a   1.000
_cell.length_b   1.000
_cell.length_c   1.000
_cell.angle_alpha   90.00
_cell.angle_beta   90.00
_cell.angle_gamma   90.00
#
_symmetry.space_group_name_H-M   'P 1'
#
loop_
_entity.id
_entity.type
_entity.pdbx_description
1 polymer ?
#
loop_
_entity_poly.entity_id
_entity_poly.type
_entity_poly.pdbx_seq_one_letter_code
_entity_poly.pdbx_strand_id
1 'polypeptide(L)'
;MTATNGGFVHESETNAVTAPIVGLVDNPTVSSGITPTIKWDYTTIDEGDPKQFRVCVFESGTRNIIYTSDALALDANEHTLPDDIVIIGEKYTIAVMAEDTIYKEDFGSNNQIAQSRSGMYVEYTPYSQIPGMTDQVYMPMVSVDLNPNDNYGAVFEFDICVNSNDMYFLDPWISIGYDFKVGEGDPLFSSVLLPDIGDGFFDLYYLIDDEWVYQTKIEGGTEYFFGAEGVEMFRISGVEESLGLDPQDATAFVTGIRFNGEGHFTGGMTPILQWDAKPKSMPWIPLLLFND
;
A
#
# COMPACT_ATOMS: atom_id res chain seq x y z
N MET A 1 1.85 24.03 7.65
CA MET A 1 0.86 23.30 6.84
C MET A 1 1.05 21.83 7.16
N THR A 2 -0.02 21.17 7.56
CA THR A 2 -0.05 19.90 8.29
C THR A 2 0.34 18.77 7.35
N ALA A 3 1.39 18.02 7.67
CA ALA A 3 1.71 16.78 6.98
C ALA A 3 0.71 15.73 7.44
N THR A 4 -0.14 15.28 6.52
CA THR A 4 -1.04 14.15 6.75
C THR A 4 -0.46 12.97 5.98
N ASN A 5 0.19 12.09 6.72
CA ASN A 5 0.19 10.64 6.59
C ASN A 5 -0.50 10.09 5.32
N GLY A 6 0.28 9.46 4.43
CA GLY A 6 -0.19 8.71 3.26
C GLY A 6 -0.97 9.50 2.20
N GLY A 7 -0.98 10.84 2.30
CA GLY A 7 -1.75 11.68 1.39
C GLY A 7 -0.98 12.08 0.14
N PHE A 8 -1.64 12.00 -1.02
CA PHE A 8 -1.26 12.79 -2.19
C PHE A 8 -1.15 14.25 -1.80
N VAL A 9 0.02 14.85 -2.04
CA VAL A 9 0.21 16.29 -1.89
C VAL A 9 0.28 16.90 -3.29
N HIS A 10 -0.88 17.35 -3.79
CA HIS A 10 -0.92 18.27 -4.92
C HIS A 10 -0.81 19.70 -4.38
N GLU A 11 0.40 20.27 -4.44
CA GLU A 11 0.66 21.66 -4.08
C GLU A 11 0.89 22.50 -5.34
N SER A 12 -0.03 23.41 -5.63
CA SER A 12 0.17 24.48 -6.61
C SER A 12 0.41 25.81 -5.88
N GLU A 13 1.66 26.23 -5.77
CA GLU A 13 1.97 27.59 -5.32
C GLU A 13 1.75 28.55 -6.50
N THR A 14 0.64 29.28 -6.47
CA THR A 14 0.28 30.23 -7.52
C THR A 14 0.76 31.65 -7.16
N ASN A 15 1.67 32.18 -7.96
CA ASN A 15 1.88 33.62 -8.09
C ASN A 15 1.62 34.04 -9.54
N ALA A 16 0.48 34.68 -9.78
CA ALA A 16 0.04 35.46 -10.95
C ALA A 16 0.24 34.91 -12.39
N VAL A 17 0.80 33.71 -12.57
CA VAL A 17 0.98 32.99 -13.83
C VAL A 17 0.58 31.54 -13.59
N THR A 18 -0.33 30.99 -14.40
CA THR A 18 -0.75 29.59 -14.30
C THR A 18 0.40 28.71 -14.77
N ALA A 19 1.03 27.97 -13.86
CA ALA A 19 1.83 26.81 -14.24
C ALA A 19 0.90 25.76 -14.88
N PRO A 20 1.37 24.99 -15.88
CA PRO A 20 0.72 23.74 -16.28
C PRO A 20 0.52 22.88 -15.03
N ILE A 21 -0.63 22.22 -14.96
CA ILE A 21 -0.91 21.33 -13.85
C ILE A 21 -0.15 20.03 -14.13
N VAL A 22 0.82 19.71 -13.28
CA VAL A 22 1.54 18.42 -13.37
C VAL A 22 0.57 17.29 -13.03
N GLY A 23 0.59 16.23 -13.82
CA GLY A 23 -0.11 14.97 -13.57
C GLY A 23 0.17 14.31 -12.22
N LEU A 24 -0.53 13.23 -11.95
CA LEU A 24 -0.43 12.47 -10.70
C LEU A 24 0.65 11.39 -10.82
N VAL A 25 1.46 11.25 -9.77
CA VAL A 25 2.34 10.09 -9.59
C VAL A 25 1.62 9.15 -8.62
N ASP A 26 1.36 7.91 -9.04
CA ASP A 26 0.51 6.95 -8.34
C ASP A 26 1.05 5.51 -8.42
N ASN A 27 0.34 4.59 -7.77
CA ASN A 27 0.59 3.14 -7.72
C ASN A 27 2.05 2.74 -7.46
N PRO A 28 2.68 3.24 -6.38
CA PRO A 28 4.04 2.86 -6.09
C PRO A 28 4.21 1.38 -5.85
N THR A 29 5.28 0.85 -6.44
CA THR A 29 5.86 -0.41 -5.98
C THR A 29 7.31 -0.23 -5.60
N VAL A 30 7.75 -0.97 -4.59
CA VAL A 30 9.12 -0.92 -4.09
C VAL A 30 9.67 -2.33 -4.01
N SER A 31 10.88 -2.52 -4.51
CA SER A 31 11.55 -3.82 -4.36
C SER A 31 12.19 -3.98 -2.97
N SER A 32 12.35 -5.21 -2.51
CA SER A 32 13.04 -5.43 -1.23
C SER A 32 14.56 -5.21 -1.34
N GLY A 33 15.24 -5.19 -0.19
CA GLY A 33 16.70 -5.09 -0.09
C GLY A 33 17.25 -3.66 0.06
N ILE A 34 18.58 -3.54 0.09
CA ILE A 34 19.26 -2.26 0.35
C ILE A 34 19.47 -1.37 -0.90
N THR A 35 19.08 -1.89 -2.07
CA THR A 35 19.11 -1.20 -3.36
C THR A 35 17.73 -1.28 -4.01
N PRO A 36 16.67 -0.79 -3.34
CA PRO A 36 15.32 -0.96 -3.84
C PRO A 36 15.14 -0.25 -5.17
N THR A 37 14.42 -0.90 -6.07
CA THR A 37 13.86 -0.28 -7.27
C THR A 37 12.45 0.16 -6.95
N ILE A 38 12.22 1.46 -7.08
CA ILE A 38 10.89 2.07 -6.94
C ILE A 38 10.33 2.22 -8.34
N LYS A 39 9.09 1.80 -8.53
CA LYS A 39 8.32 2.05 -9.76
C LYS A 39 7.06 2.83 -9.44
N TRP A 40 6.60 3.62 -10.39
CA TRP A 40 5.39 4.43 -10.27
C TRP A 40 4.67 4.49 -11.61
N ASP A 41 3.37 4.74 -11.53
CA ASP A 41 2.57 5.17 -12.65
C ASP A 41 2.54 6.71 -12.70
N TYR A 42 2.28 7.24 -13.90
CA TYR A 42 2.11 8.68 -14.09
C TYR A 42 0.89 8.96 -14.98
N THR A 43 -0.10 9.63 -14.40
CA THR A 43 -1.34 9.99 -15.06
C THR A 43 -1.36 11.48 -15.39
N THR A 44 -1.27 11.82 -16.68
CA THR A 44 -1.38 13.21 -17.17
C THR A 44 -2.81 13.74 -16.98
N ILE A 45 -2.96 14.91 -16.37
CA ILE A 45 -4.27 15.56 -16.17
C ILE A 45 -4.54 16.74 -17.13
N ASP A 46 -3.56 17.08 -17.98
CA ASP A 46 -3.65 18.04 -19.10
C ASP A 46 -2.45 17.84 -20.07
N GLU A 47 -2.28 18.70 -21.09
CA GLU A 47 -1.10 18.74 -22.00
C GLU A 47 0.27 19.01 -21.29
N GLY A 48 0.31 19.02 -19.96
CA GLY A 48 1.50 19.27 -19.16
C GLY A 48 2.22 17.99 -18.77
N ASP A 49 3.16 17.55 -19.60
CA ASP A 49 4.19 16.59 -19.17
C ASP A 49 5.05 17.24 -18.06
N PRO A 50 5.52 16.47 -17.07
CA PRO A 50 6.46 17.00 -16.09
C PRO A 50 7.76 17.36 -16.83
N LYS A 51 8.57 18.26 -16.27
CA LYS A 51 9.90 18.55 -16.83
C LYS A 51 10.99 17.65 -16.27
N GLN A 52 10.71 16.99 -15.16
CA GLN A 52 11.58 15.99 -14.57
C GLN A 52 10.80 15.18 -13.53
N PHE A 53 11.27 13.96 -13.29
CA PHE A 53 11.02 13.26 -12.03
C PHE A 53 12.24 13.34 -11.12
N ARG A 54 12.01 13.24 -9.82
CA ARG A 54 13.04 13.06 -8.79
C ARG A 54 12.61 12.04 -7.78
N VAL A 55 13.56 11.22 -7.33
CA VAL A 55 13.39 10.34 -6.17
C VAL A 55 14.18 10.89 -5.00
N CYS A 56 13.50 11.08 -3.87
CA CYS A 56 14.10 11.52 -2.63
C CYS A 56 13.93 10.45 -1.55
N VAL A 57 14.93 10.30 -0.69
CA VAL A 57 14.82 9.44 0.50
C VAL A 57 14.99 10.32 1.73
N PHE A 58 14.06 10.17 2.67
CA PHE A 58 14.05 10.82 3.96
C PHE A 58 14.23 9.77 5.05
N GLU A 59 14.90 10.14 6.13
CA GLU A 59 14.83 9.39 7.39
C GLU A 59 13.40 9.51 7.96
N SER A 60 12.75 8.39 8.28
CA SER A 60 11.32 8.37 8.64
C SER A 60 11.02 9.27 9.85
N GLY A 61 9.85 9.94 9.80
CA GLY A 61 9.43 10.90 10.83
C GLY A 61 10.22 12.21 10.86
N THR A 62 11.20 12.39 9.97
CA THR A 62 11.99 13.61 9.85
C THR A 62 11.78 14.29 8.50
N ARG A 63 12.38 15.47 8.32
CA ARG A 63 12.52 16.14 7.01
C ARG A 63 13.95 16.04 6.48
N ASN A 64 14.75 15.14 7.05
CA ASN A 64 16.15 14.99 6.70
C ASN A 64 16.27 14.17 5.42
N ILE A 65 16.63 14.84 4.32
CA ILE A 65 16.88 14.18 3.04
C ILE A 65 18.27 13.54 3.10
N ILE A 66 18.32 12.23 2.94
CA ILE A 66 19.56 11.45 2.88
C ILE A 66 19.96 11.10 1.44
N TYR A 67 19.02 11.20 0.51
CA TYR A 67 19.26 10.99 -0.91
C TYR A 67 18.33 11.82 -1.79
N THR A 68 18.84 12.28 -2.91
CA THR A 68 18.06 12.86 -4.00
C THR A 68 18.70 12.42 -5.32
N SER A 69 17.89 11.86 -6.21
CA SER A 69 18.33 11.48 -7.54
C SER A 69 18.70 12.71 -8.38
N ASP A 70 19.50 12.48 -9.41
CA ASP A 70 19.56 13.42 -10.54
C ASP A 70 18.18 13.58 -11.19
N ALA A 71 18.03 14.59 -12.04
CA ALA A 71 16.80 14.78 -12.82
C ALA A 71 16.59 13.56 -13.74
N LEU A 72 15.47 12.87 -13.57
CA LEU A 72 15.11 11.71 -14.36
C LEU A 72 14.39 12.12 -15.66
N ALA A 73 14.45 11.24 -16.67
CA ALA A 73 13.80 11.44 -17.95
C ALA A 73 12.26 11.53 -17.82
N LEU A 74 11.59 12.13 -18.80
CA LEU A 74 10.14 12.37 -18.75
C LEU A 74 9.28 11.10 -18.90
N ASP A 75 9.89 10.04 -19.41
CA ASP A 75 9.32 8.70 -19.53
C ASP A 75 9.81 7.76 -18.43
N ALA A 76 10.55 8.27 -17.43
CA ALA A 76 10.98 7.46 -16.30
C ALA A 76 9.76 7.03 -15.48
N ASN A 77 9.65 5.73 -15.26
CA ASN A 77 8.66 5.08 -14.42
C ASN A 77 9.30 4.18 -13.35
N GLU A 78 10.64 4.20 -13.27
CA GLU A 78 11.39 3.47 -12.26
C GLU A 78 12.71 4.16 -11.90
N HIS A 79 13.20 3.89 -10.68
CA HIS A 79 14.51 4.33 -10.21
C HIS A 79 15.04 3.36 -9.15
N THR A 80 16.28 2.91 -9.32
CA THR A 80 16.97 2.06 -8.34
C THR A 80 17.83 2.93 -7.42
N LEU A 81 17.63 2.79 -6.11
CA LEU A 81 18.49 3.46 -5.13
C LEU A 81 19.91 2.86 -5.19
N PRO A 82 20.95 3.70 -5.10
CA PRO A 82 22.30 3.24 -4.89
C PRO A 82 22.45 2.46 -3.58
N ASP A 83 23.49 1.62 -3.51
CA ASP A 83 23.96 1.00 -2.28
C ASP A 83 24.22 2.06 -1.18
N ASP A 84 24.15 1.63 0.08
CA ASP A 84 24.45 2.43 1.27
C ASP A 84 23.51 3.63 1.55
N ILE A 85 22.43 3.82 0.79
CA ILE A 85 21.42 4.84 1.10
C ILE A 85 20.51 4.39 2.24
N VAL A 86 20.12 3.11 2.22
CA VAL A 86 19.20 2.53 3.20
C VAL A 86 19.83 1.33 3.87
N ILE A 87 19.46 1.08 5.13
CA ILE A 87 20.00 0.02 5.97
C ILE A 87 18.86 -0.90 6.40
N ILE A 88 19.12 -2.20 6.43
CA ILE A 88 18.13 -3.20 6.86
C ILE A 88 17.60 -2.87 8.27
N GLY A 89 16.28 -2.87 8.40
CA GLY A 89 15.57 -2.61 9.66
C GLY A 89 15.44 -1.15 10.07
N GLU A 90 16.04 -0.22 9.31
CA GLU A 90 15.86 1.22 9.51
C GLU A 90 14.70 1.74 8.65
N LYS A 91 14.04 2.81 9.11
CA LYS A 91 12.83 3.32 8.47
C LYS A 91 13.10 4.55 7.62
N TYR A 92 12.54 4.55 6.42
CA TYR A 92 12.68 5.64 5.47
C TYR A 92 11.32 6.04 4.90
N THR A 93 11.26 7.27 4.38
CA THR A 93 10.20 7.67 3.46
C THR A 93 10.85 7.90 2.10
N ILE A 94 10.35 7.24 1.06
CA ILE A 94 10.76 7.48 -0.31
C ILE A 94 9.70 8.34 -0.97
N ALA A 95 10.09 9.44 -1.60
CA ALA A 95 9.21 10.29 -2.36
C ALA A 95 9.56 10.24 -3.84
N VAL A 96 8.56 10.07 -4.70
CA VAL A 96 8.68 10.32 -6.14
C VAL A 96 7.96 11.62 -6.43
N MET A 97 8.68 12.58 -7.01
CA MET A 97 8.18 13.91 -7.31
C MET A 97 8.21 14.14 -8.82
N ALA A 98 7.07 14.47 -9.40
CA ALA A 98 6.95 15.06 -10.72
C ALA A 98 7.00 16.59 -10.56
N GLU A 99 7.90 17.25 -11.28
CA GLU A 99 8.09 18.69 -11.17
C GLU A 99 8.02 19.36 -12.55
N ASP A 100 7.22 20.42 -12.66
CA ASP A 100 7.34 21.40 -13.73
C ASP A 100 7.75 22.74 -13.12
N THR A 101 8.91 23.22 -13.56
CA THR A 101 9.38 24.57 -13.26
C THR A 101 9.44 25.37 -14.55
N ILE A 102 8.67 26.45 -14.61
CA ILE A 102 8.78 27.43 -15.68
C ILE A 102 9.69 28.54 -15.19
N TYR A 103 10.92 28.56 -15.73
CA TYR A 103 11.77 29.74 -15.73
C TYR A 103 11.39 30.57 -16.96
N LYS A 104 10.92 31.81 -16.78
CA LYS A 104 10.67 32.70 -17.92
C LYS A 104 11.72 33.80 -18.00
N GLU A 105 12.54 33.70 -19.04
CA GLU A 105 13.27 34.83 -19.64
C GLU A 105 12.33 35.79 -20.41
N ASP A 106 11.05 35.43 -20.58
CA ASP A 106 10.06 36.13 -21.42
C ASP A 106 9.17 37.18 -20.71
N PHE A 107 9.34 37.45 -19.42
CA PHE A 107 8.64 38.54 -18.74
C PHE A 107 9.65 39.46 -18.06
N GLY A 108 9.80 40.66 -18.61
CA GLY A 108 10.80 41.62 -18.17
C GLY A 108 10.88 41.81 -16.65
N SER A 109 12.12 41.83 -16.15
CA SER A 109 12.57 42.31 -14.83
C SER A 109 11.95 41.76 -13.54
N ASN A 110 10.90 40.92 -13.58
CA ASN A 110 10.32 40.30 -12.40
C ASN A 110 10.51 38.78 -12.47
N ASN A 111 11.53 38.30 -11.77
CA ASN A 111 11.99 36.92 -11.69
C ASN A 111 10.96 36.02 -10.95
N GLN A 112 9.78 35.82 -11.51
CA GLN A 112 8.72 34.98 -10.94
C GLN A 112 8.87 33.55 -11.47
N ILE A 113 9.03 32.60 -10.55
CA ILE A 113 9.06 31.16 -10.82
C ILE A 113 7.62 30.67 -10.65
N ALA A 114 7.06 30.03 -11.67
CA ALA A 114 5.85 29.24 -11.52
C ALA A 114 6.29 27.76 -11.41
N GLN A 115 5.88 27.11 -10.33
CA GLN A 115 6.23 25.71 -10.08
C GLN A 115 4.95 24.93 -9.79
N SER A 116 4.79 23.80 -10.49
CA SER A 116 3.81 22.78 -10.14
C SER A 116 4.57 21.52 -9.74
N ARG A 117 4.13 20.91 -8.63
CA ARG A 117 4.69 19.64 -8.16
C ARG A 117 3.55 18.68 -7.83
N SER A 118 3.79 17.43 -8.16
CA SER A 118 3.00 16.30 -7.71
C SER A 118 3.95 15.32 -7.05
N GLY A 119 3.56 14.73 -5.94
CA GLY A 119 4.41 13.80 -5.21
C GLY A 119 3.62 12.72 -4.51
N MET A 120 4.18 11.51 -4.56
CA MET A 120 3.78 10.38 -3.72
C MET A 120 4.88 10.13 -2.69
N TYR A 121 4.47 9.61 -1.53
CA TYR A 121 5.36 9.27 -0.42
C TYR A 121 5.04 7.85 0.01
N VAL A 122 6.06 7.00 0.09
CA VAL A 122 5.96 5.63 0.60
C VAL A 122 6.88 5.45 1.78
N GLU A 123 6.37 4.80 2.81
CA GLU A 123 7.22 4.33 3.90
C GLU A 123 7.94 3.05 3.47
N TYR A 124 9.21 2.95 3.82
CA TYR A 124 10.05 1.85 3.41
C TYR A 124 11.00 1.44 4.53
N THR A 125 10.93 0.17 4.91
CA THR A 125 11.88 -0.46 5.81
C THR A 125 12.59 -1.57 5.01
N PRO A 126 13.89 -1.44 4.70
CA PRO A 126 14.57 -2.46 3.92
C PRO A 126 14.60 -3.77 4.70
N TYR A 127 14.19 -4.86 4.06
CA TYR A 127 14.22 -6.20 4.63
C TYR A 127 14.94 -7.17 3.69
N SER A 128 15.43 -8.27 4.25
CA SER A 128 15.95 -9.38 3.44
C SER A 128 14.78 -10.12 2.81
N GLN A 129 14.80 -10.28 1.48
CA GLN A 129 13.84 -11.09 0.70
C GLN A 129 13.25 -12.24 1.51
N ILE A 130 11.93 -12.22 1.69
CA ILE A 130 11.21 -13.32 2.35
C ILE A 130 11.11 -14.46 1.33
N PRO A 131 11.49 -15.70 1.68
CA PRO A 131 11.42 -16.83 0.76
C PRO A 131 10.03 -17.01 0.17
N GLY A 132 9.93 -17.02 -1.16
CA GLY A 132 8.65 -17.18 -1.87
C GLY A 132 7.95 -15.86 -2.22
N MET A 133 8.45 -14.71 -1.73
CA MET A 133 7.98 -13.40 -2.19
C MET A 133 8.58 -13.05 -3.55
N THR A 134 7.79 -12.38 -4.39
CA THR A 134 8.33 -11.69 -5.56
C THR A 134 9.10 -10.48 -5.08
N ASP A 135 10.08 -10.02 -5.87
CA ASP A 135 10.87 -8.85 -5.51
C ASP A 135 10.05 -7.57 -5.38
N GLN A 136 8.80 -7.53 -5.85
CA GLN A 136 7.95 -6.34 -5.91
C GLN A 136 6.84 -6.36 -4.85
N VAL A 137 6.74 -5.27 -4.10
CA VAL A 137 5.68 -5.00 -3.13
C VAL A 137 4.86 -3.79 -3.56
N TYR A 138 3.54 -3.91 -3.52
CA TYR A 138 2.59 -2.86 -3.85
C TYR A 138 2.23 -2.08 -2.58
N MET A 139 2.41 -0.76 -2.64
CA MET A 139 2.12 0.13 -1.53
C MET A 139 0.71 0.71 -1.70
N PRO A 140 -0.08 0.84 -0.62
CA PRO A 140 -1.42 1.35 -0.71
C PRO A 140 -1.46 2.87 -0.87
N MET A 141 -2.57 3.34 -1.43
CA MET A 141 -3.07 4.70 -1.21
C MET A 141 -3.89 4.72 0.08
N VAL A 142 -3.73 5.75 0.91
CA VAL A 142 -4.50 5.87 2.16
C VAL A 142 -5.70 6.77 1.94
N SER A 143 -6.90 6.22 2.15
CA SER A 143 -8.14 7.01 2.05
C SER A 143 -8.36 7.88 3.28
N VAL A 144 -9.43 8.67 3.26
CA VAL A 144 -9.87 9.39 4.47
C VAL A 144 -10.60 8.44 5.40
N ASP A 145 -10.24 8.45 6.68
CA ASP A 145 -11.04 7.79 7.71
C ASP A 145 -12.38 8.55 7.88
N LEU A 146 -13.44 7.94 7.36
CA LEU A 146 -14.79 8.51 7.39
C LEU A 146 -15.43 8.45 8.78
N ASN A 147 -14.93 7.58 9.68
CA ASN A 147 -15.47 7.40 11.00
C ASN A 147 -14.36 7.13 12.06
N PRO A 148 -13.61 8.18 12.45
CA PRO A 148 -12.48 8.05 13.37
C PRO A 148 -12.84 7.70 14.82
N ASN A 149 -14.11 7.38 15.09
CA ASN A 149 -14.60 6.99 16.41
C ASN A 149 -15.00 5.51 16.49
N ASP A 150 -14.75 4.72 15.44
CA ASP A 150 -14.90 3.27 15.49
C ASP A 150 -13.57 2.56 15.77
N ASN A 151 -13.59 1.23 15.64
CA ASN A 151 -12.44 0.38 15.89
C ASN A 151 -11.59 0.14 14.62
N TYR A 152 -11.84 0.89 13.55
CA TYR A 152 -11.17 0.76 12.27
C TYR A 152 -10.37 2.02 11.94
N GLY A 153 -9.40 1.89 11.05
CA GLY A 153 -8.69 3.05 10.49
C GLY A 153 -9.08 3.33 9.05
N ALA A 154 -8.39 4.31 8.46
CA ALA A 154 -8.49 4.60 7.03
C ALA A 154 -8.20 3.37 6.17
N VAL A 155 -8.93 3.23 5.05
CA VAL A 155 -8.75 2.10 4.13
C VAL A 155 -7.45 2.28 3.35
N PHE A 156 -6.66 1.21 3.28
CA PHE A 156 -5.54 1.07 2.36
C PHE A 156 -6.06 0.58 1.02
N GLU A 157 -6.15 1.49 0.05
CA GLU A 157 -6.69 1.25 -1.28
C GLU A 157 -5.57 0.87 -2.25
N PHE A 158 -5.87 -0.04 -3.17
CA PHE A 158 -4.96 -0.46 -4.23
C PHE A 158 -5.66 -0.31 -5.58
N ASP A 159 -4.89 0.05 -6.60
CA ASP A 159 -5.39 0.14 -7.98
C ASP A 159 -4.37 -0.50 -8.93
N ILE A 160 -4.51 -1.82 -9.17
CA ILE A 160 -3.48 -2.62 -9.86
C ILE A 160 -4.08 -3.58 -10.89
N CYS A 161 -3.38 -3.78 -12.01
CA CYS A 161 -3.69 -4.84 -12.97
C CYS A 161 -3.27 -6.22 -12.41
N VAL A 162 -4.20 -7.18 -12.42
CA VAL A 162 -3.99 -8.52 -11.84
C VAL A 162 -4.23 -9.65 -12.83
N ASN A 163 -3.50 -10.75 -12.68
CA ASN A 163 -3.66 -11.99 -13.43
C ASN A 163 -3.93 -13.17 -12.49
N SER A 164 -4.61 -14.21 -13.01
CA SER A 164 -5.08 -15.37 -12.23
C SER A 164 -3.98 -16.29 -11.69
N ASN A 165 -2.73 -16.17 -12.14
CA ASN A 165 -1.60 -17.03 -11.73
C ASN A 165 -0.48 -16.28 -11.01
N ASP A 166 -0.64 -14.97 -10.84
CA ASP A 166 0.37 -14.14 -10.20
C ASP A 166 0.02 -13.96 -8.73
N MET A 167 1.05 -13.85 -7.88
CA MET A 167 0.88 -13.48 -6.48
C MET A 167 1.34 -12.04 -6.32
N TYR A 168 0.49 -11.24 -5.69
CA TYR A 168 0.71 -9.81 -5.45
C TYR A 168 0.96 -9.60 -3.97
N PHE A 169 2.03 -8.90 -3.61
CA PHE A 169 2.37 -8.61 -2.23
C PHE A 169 1.92 -7.20 -1.88
N LEU A 170 0.97 -7.11 -0.96
CA LEU A 170 0.41 -5.86 -0.47
C LEU A 170 1.00 -5.53 0.89
N ASP A 171 1.29 -4.26 1.12
CA ASP A 171 1.96 -3.84 2.35
C ASP A 171 1.21 -2.69 3.03
N PRO A 172 0.23 -3.02 3.90
CA PRO A 172 -0.48 -2.02 4.70
C PRO A 172 0.37 -1.53 5.88
N TRP A 173 -0.01 -0.42 6.50
CA TRP A 173 0.49 -0.16 7.85
C TRP A 173 -0.01 -1.20 8.83
N ILE A 174 0.87 -1.62 9.73
CA ILE A 174 0.56 -2.66 10.70
C ILE A 174 -0.64 -2.31 11.59
N SER A 175 -1.47 -3.32 11.84
CA SER A 175 -2.69 -3.26 12.64
C SER A 175 -2.90 -4.60 13.35
N ILE A 176 -3.89 -4.73 14.24
CA ILE A 176 -4.14 -6.03 14.92
C ILE A 176 -4.90 -7.04 14.04
N GLY A 177 -5.33 -6.59 12.86
CA GLY A 177 -5.95 -7.38 11.81
C GLY A 177 -6.40 -6.50 10.65
N TYR A 178 -6.94 -7.11 9.60
CA TYR A 178 -7.46 -6.41 8.43
C TYR A 178 -8.70 -7.06 7.87
N ASP A 179 -9.58 -6.22 7.36
CA ASP A 179 -10.66 -6.64 6.45
C ASP A 179 -10.20 -6.41 5.01
N PHE A 180 -10.07 -7.49 4.26
CA PHE A 180 -9.75 -7.46 2.85
C PHE A 180 -11.04 -7.46 2.04
N LYS A 181 -11.12 -6.59 1.04
CA LYS A 181 -12.29 -6.49 0.16
C LYS A 181 -11.88 -6.16 -1.27
N VAL A 182 -12.49 -6.82 -2.25
CA VAL A 182 -12.38 -6.45 -3.66
C VAL A 182 -13.31 -5.29 -4.03
N GLY A 183 -12.96 -4.53 -5.06
CA GLY A 183 -13.83 -3.53 -5.68
C GLY A 183 -14.98 -4.14 -6.46
N GLU A 184 -15.94 -3.31 -6.88
CA GLU A 184 -17.08 -3.77 -7.66
C GLU A 184 -16.64 -4.19 -9.07
N GLY A 185 -16.84 -5.47 -9.41
CA GLY A 185 -16.46 -6.03 -10.72
C GLY A 185 -15.03 -6.55 -10.81
N ASP A 186 -14.24 -6.41 -9.74
CA ASP A 186 -12.91 -6.99 -9.62
C ASP A 186 -12.94 -8.52 -9.62
N PRO A 187 -11.84 -9.20 -9.99
CA PRO A 187 -11.69 -10.63 -9.74
C PRO A 187 -11.64 -10.92 -8.23
N LEU A 188 -12.14 -12.09 -7.81
CA LEU A 188 -12.22 -12.46 -6.39
C LEU A 188 -10.89 -13.00 -5.87
N PHE A 189 -10.65 -12.88 -4.56
CA PHE A 189 -9.46 -13.46 -3.93
C PHE A 189 -9.51 -14.99 -4.01
N SER A 190 -8.48 -15.61 -4.58
CA SER A 190 -8.35 -17.07 -4.68
C SER A 190 -7.47 -17.68 -3.59
N SER A 191 -6.50 -16.92 -3.09
CA SER A 191 -5.66 -17.31 -1.95
C SER A 191 -5.10 -16.10 -1.20
N VAL A 192 -4.60 -16.38 0.01
CA VAL A 192 -3.83 -15.46 0.83
C VAL A 192 -2.59 -16.17 1.39
N LEU A 193 -1.45 -15.49 1.39
CA LEU A 193 -0.20 -15.88 2.02
C LEU A 193 0.14 -14.82 3.06
N LEU A 194 0.04 -15.18 4.34
CA LEU A 194 0.37 -14.30 5.46
C LEU A 194 1.84 -14.41 5.83
N PRO A 195 2.45 -13.36 6.40
CA PRO A 195 3.84 -13.41 6.81
C PRO A 195 4.02 -14.35 8.00
N ASP A 196 5.16 -15.04 8.07
CA ASP A 196 5.54 -15.85 9.23
C ASP A 196 6.13 -14.94 10.32
N ILE A 197 5.25 -14.36 11.13
CA ILE A 197 5.58 -13.45 12.22
C ILE A 197 4.87 -13.89 13.51
N GLY A 198 5.47 -13.57 14.65
CA GLY A 198 4.87 -13.84 15.95
C GLY A 198 4.81 -15.30 16.34
N ASP A 199 3.64 -15.74 16.82
CA ASP A 199 3.33 -17.15 16.99
C ASP A 199 3.13 -17.91 15.66
N GLY A 200 3.12 -17.19 14.53
CA GLY A 200 2.97 -17.74 13.20
C GLY A 200 1.54 -18.15 12.86
N PHE A 201 0.53 -17.75 13.63
CA PHE A 201 -0.85 -18.14 13.41
C PHE A 201 -1.84 -16.97 13.37
N PHE A 202 -2.75 -17.03 12.41
CA PHE A 202 -3.78 -16.02 12.22
C PHE A 202 -5.16 -16.66 12.20
N ASP A 203 -6.17 -15.92 12.65
CA ASP A 203 -7.56 -16.35 12.59
C ASP A 203 -8.22 -15.78 11.33
N LEU A 204 -8.84 -16.66 10.54
CA LEU A 204 -9.58 -16.32 9.33
C LEU A 204 -11.08 -16.28 9.61
N TYR A 205 -11.73 -15.22 9.13
CA TYR A 205 -13.18 -15.04 9.20
C TYR A 205 -13.76 -14.74 7.82
N TYR A 206 -14.99 -15.19 7.60
CA TYR A 206 -15.81 -14.78 6.45
C TYR A 206 -16.96 -13.91 6.94
N LEU A 207 -17.37 -12.97 6.10
CA LEU A 207 -18.60 -12.21 6.32
C LEU A 207 -19.79 -13.06 5.87
N ILE A 208 -20.68 -13.40 6.80
CA ILE A 208 -21.91 -14.17 6.55
C ILE A 208 -23.06 -13.43 7.23
N ASP A 209 -24.09 -13.05 6.47
CA ASP A 209 -25.25 -12.31 6.98
C ASP A 209 -24.85 -11.07 7.81
N ASP A 210 -23.90 -10.27 7.29
CA ASP A 210 -23.32 -9.08 7.94
C ASP A 210 -22.61 -9.33 9.28
N GLU A 211 -22.32 -10.58 9.63
CA GLU A 211 -21.53 -10.95 10.82
C GLU A 211 -20.22 -11.66 10.41
N TRP A 212 -19.12 -11.31 11.08
CA TRP A 212 -17.85 -12.01 10.93
C TRP A 212 -17.88 -13.36 11.64
N VAL A 213 -17.81 -14.43 10.85
CA VAL A 213 -17.86 -15.82 11.33
C VAL A 213 -16.49 -16.46 11.20
N TYR A 214 -15.95 -16.92 12.33
CA TYR A 214 -14.68 -17.65 12.37
C TYR A 214 -14.75 -18.91 11.51
N GLN A 215 -13.72 -19.11 10.68
CA GLN A 215 -13.60 -20.26 9.79
C GLN A 215 -12.55 -21.23 10.31
N THR A 216 -11.30 -20.77 10.37
CA THR A 216 -10.15 -21.58 10.74
C THR A 216 -9.00 -20.70 11.18
N LYS A 217 -8.02 -21.33 11.82
CA LYS A 217 -6.69 -20.78 12.02
C LYS A 217 -5.83 -21.13 10.79
N ILE A 218 -5.03 -20.19 10.33
CA ILE A 218 -4.10 -20.35 9.20
C ILE A 218 -2.68 -20.05 9.66
N GLU A 219 -1.71 -20.79 9.10
CA GLU A 219 -0.28 -20.69 9.45
C GLU A 219 0.40 -19.67 8.53
N GLY A 220 1.16 -18.75 9.11
CA GLY A 220 2.03 -17.82 8.40
C GLY A 220 3.08 -18.55 7.55
N GLY A 221 3.51 -17.94 6.46
CA GLY A 221 4.44 -18.56 5.50
C GLY A 221 3.83 -19.70 4.67
N THR A 222 2.56 -20.07 4.92
CA THR A 222 1.83 -21.07 4.14
C THR A 222 0.63 -20.45 3.43
N GLU A 223 0.55 -20.65 2.12
CA GLU A 223 -0.56 -20.13 1.31
C GLU A 223 -1.86 -20.87 1.62
N TYR A 224 -2.90 -20.12 1.96
CA TYR A 224 -4.25 -20.61 2.18
C TYR A 224 -5.14 -20.33 0.96
N PHE A 225 -5.79 -21.37 0.43
CA PHE A 225 -6.66 -21.28 -0.74
C PHE A 225 -8.13 -21.21 -0.33
N PHE A 226 -8.87 -20.23 -0.84
CA PHE A 226 -10.30 -20.04 -0.56
C PHE A 226 -11.22 -21.01 -1.33
N GLY A 227 -10.66 -21.75 -2.29
CA GLY A 227 -11.38 -22.64 -3.19
C GLY A 227 -11.56 -22.03 -4.58
N ALA A 228 -12.18 -22.79 -5.49
CA ALA A 228 -12.26 -22.43 -6.92
C ALA A 228 -13.05 -21.14 -7.19
N GLU A 229 -14.07 -20.86 -6.38
CA GLU A 229 -14.91 -19.67 -6.55
C GLU A 229 -14.24 -18.40 -6.01
N GLY A 230 -13.27 -18.52 -5.10
CA GLY A 230 -12.70 -17.38 -4.40
C GLY A 230 -13.67 -16.71 -3.42
N VAL A 231 -13.26 -15.59 -2.83
CA VAL A 231 -14.06 -14.77 -1.90
C VAL A 231 -13.94 -13.29 -2.23
N GLU A 232 -15.03 -12.55 -2.05
CA GLU A 232 -15.05 -11.08 -2.22
C GLU A 232 -14.45 -10.34 -1.00
N MET A 233 -14.58 -10.96 0.17
CA MET A 233 -14.21 -10.35 1.44
C MET A 233 -13.79 -11.42 2.44
N PHE A 234 -12.73 -11.15 3.19
CA PHE A 234 -12.30 -11.96 4.32
C PHE A 234 -11.63 -11.09 5.37
N ARG A 235 -11.58 -11.57 6.61
CA ARG A 235 -10.89 -10.90 7.72
C ARG A 235 -9.79 -11.79 8.24
N ILE A 236 -8.64 -11.16 8.47
CA ILE A 236 -7.50 -11.73 9.17
C ILE A 236 -7.32 -11.02 10.49
N SER A 237 -7.02 -11.79 11.52
CA SER A 237 -6.60 -11.25 12.81
C SER A 237 -5.60 -12.14 13.51
N GLY A 238 -5.21 -11.73 14.71
CA GLY A 238 -4.15 -12.39 15.46
C GLY A 238 -2.78 -11.77 15.15
N VAL A 239 -2.74 -10.54 14.61
CA VAL A 239 -1.50 -9.78 14.61
C VAL A 239 -1.22 -9.36 16.05
N GLU A 240 -0.20 -9.97 16.65
CA GLU A 240 0.05 -9.91 18.08
C GLU A 240 0.70 -8.57 18.46
N GLU A 241 -0.03 -7.71 19.18
CA GLU A 241 0.50 -6.44 19.71
C GLU A 241 1.77 -6.66 20.58
N SER A 242 1.87 -7.82 21.24
CA SER A 242 2.99 -8.17 22.12
C SER A 242 4.31 -8.38 21.42
N LEU A 243 4.31 -8.48 20.08
CA LEU A 243 5.55 -8.55 19.31
C LEU A 243 6.32 -7.24 19.30
N GLY A 244 5.69 -6.15 19.75
CA GLY A 244 6.31 -4.83 19.73
C GLY A 244 6.65 -4.40 18.30
N LEU A 245 5.96 -4.97 17.31
CA LEU A 245 6.01 -4.49 15.94
C LEU A 245 5.59 -3.03 15.98
N ASP A 246 6.44 -2.17 15.41
CA ASP A 246 6.18 -0.75 15.44
C ASP A 246 4.94 -0.45 14.58
N PRO A 247 3.86 0.14 15.13
CA PRO A 247 2.63 0.52 14.41
C PRO A 247 2.85 1.34 13.13
N GLN A 248 4.03 1.95 13.00
CA GLN A 248 4.45 2.77 11.87
C GLN A 248 5.46 2.03 10.97
N ASP A 249 5.65 0.72 11.14
CA ASP A 249 6.48 -0.08 10.24
C ASP A 249 5.61 -0.63 9.13
N ALA A 250 5.61 0.08 8.00
CA ALA A 250 4.80 -0.25 6.85
C ALA A 250 5.15 -1.60 6.22
N THR A 251 6.30 -2.23 6.54
CA THR A 251 6.71 -3.54 5.98
C THR A 251 6.57 -4.70 6.95
N ALA A 252 6.01 -4.46 8.14
CA ALA A 252 5.91 -5.49 9.17
C ALA A 252 4.82 -6.53 8.87
N PHE A 253 3.92 -6.27 7.92
CA PHE A 253 2.78 -7.14 7.59
C PHE A 253 2.54 -7.30 6.08
N VAL A 254 3.57 -7.68 5.32
CA VAL A 254 3.40 -7.93 3.89
C VAL A 254 2.51 -9.16 3.66
N THR A 255 1.40 -8.98 2.94
CA THR A 255 0.42 -10.03 2.63
C THR A 255 0.45 -10.37 1.15
N GLY A 256 0.68 -11.63 0.81
CA GLY A 256 0.52 -12.15 -0.54
C GLY A 256 -0.96 -12.46 -0.84
N ILE A 257 -1.46 -12.04 -1.98
CA ILE A 257 -2.81 -12.36 -2.47
C ILE A 257 -2.77 -12.86 -3.91
N ARG A 258 -3.70 -13.75 -4.25
CA ARG A 258 -3.99 -14.15 -5.62
C ARG A 258 -5.44 -13.91 -5.95
N PHE A 259 -5.72 -13.83 -7.25
CA PHE A 259 -7.06 -13.63 -7.79
C PHE A 259 -7.52 -14.85 -8.59
N ASN A 260 -8.83 -15.07 -8.67
CA ASN A 260 -9.41 -16.17 -9.45
C ASN A 260 -9.54 -15.87 -10.96
N GLY A 261 -9.10 -14.68 -11.39
CA GLY A 261 -9.27 -14.17 -12.74
C GLY A 261 -8.28 -13.05 -13.07
N GLU A 262 -8.27 -12.67 -14.33
CA GLU A 262 -7.56 -11.50 -14.84
C GLU A 262 -8.46 -10.25 -14.70
N GLY A 263 -7.89 -9.09 -14.42
CA GLY A 263 -8.68 -7.86 -14.33
C GLY A 263 -7.94 -6.70 -13.64
N HIS A 264 -8.73 -5.80 -13.06
CA HIS A 264 -8.24 -4.73 -12.19
C HIS A 264 -8.65 -5.04 -10.76
N PHE A 265 -7.73 -4.86 -9.83
CA PHE A 265 -8.01 -4.85 -8.40
C PHE A 265 -8.03 -3.40 -7.93
N THR A 266 -9.22 -2.93 -7.57
CA THR A 266 -9.54 -1.60 -7.03
C THR A 266 -9.97 -1.67 -5.56
N GLY A 267 -9.70 -2.81 -4.92
CA GLY A 267 -10.08 -3.11 -3.55
C GLY A 267 -9.15 -2.52 -2.50
N GLY A 268 -9.31 -2.99 -1.26
CA GLY A 268 -8.54 -2.46 -0.15
C GLY A 268 -8.49 -3.32 1.09
N MET A 269 -7.71 -2.83 2.04
CA MET A 269 -7.49 -3.41 3.36
C MET A 269 -7.89 -2.39 4.42
N THR A 270 -8.92 -2.69 5.20
CA THR A 270 -9.32 -1.84 6.33
C THR A 270 -8.63 -2.34 7.60
N PRO A 271 -7.76 -1.54 8.23
CA PRO A 271 -7.09 -1.92 9.46
C PRO A 271 -8.07 -2.00 10.63
N ILE A 272 -7.94 -3.05 11.44
CA ILE A 272 -8.65 -3.23 12.71
C ILE A 272 -7.75 -2.68 13.81
N LEU A 273 -8.12 -1.56 14.43
CA LEU A 273 -7.33 -0.90 15.48
C LEU A 273 -7.64 -1.42 16.88
N GLN A 274 -8.83 -1.96 17.08
CA GLN A 274 -9.25 -2.53 18.36
C GLN A 274 -10.20 -3.72 18.15
N TRP A 275 -10.08 -4.73 19.00
CA TRP A 275 -10.93 -5.91 18.91
C TRP A 275 -12.37 -5.60 19.35
N ASP A 276 -13.34 -5.88 18.48
CA ASP A 276 -14.72 -6.01 18.91
C ASP A 276 -14.85 -7.29 19.72
N ALA A 277 -15.14 -7.16 21.02
CA ALA A 277 -15.39 -8.29 21.88
C ALA A 277 -16.67 -9.03 21.44
N LYS A 278 -16.54 -9.97 20.50
CA LYS A 278 -17.31 -11.22 20.24
C LYS A 278 -17.66 -11.43 18.74
N PRO A 279 -16.84 -12.15 17.96
CA PRO A 279 -17.39 -12.99 16.91
C PRO A 279 -18.13 -14.16 17.58
N LYS A 280 -19.39 -14.43 17.19
CA LYS A 280 -20.05 -15.67 17.62
C LYS A 280 -19.29 -16.83 16.96
N SER A 281 -18.81 -17.78 17.76
CA SER A 281 -18.41 -19.07 17.23
C SER A 281 -19.65 -19.73 16.62
N MET A 282 -19.51 -20.35 15.44
CA MET A 282 -20.57 -21.17 14.86
C MET A 282 -21.08 -22.13 15.94
N PRO A 283 -22.39 -22.17 16.24
CA PRO A 283 -22.92 -23.20 17.11
C PRO A 283 -22.64 -24.53 16.43
N TRP A 284 -21.86 -25.38 17.10
CA TRP A 284 -21.62 -26.76 16.69
C TRP A 284 -22.94 -27.41 16.28
N ILE A 285 -23.10 -27.74 14.99
CA ILE A 285 -24.22 -28.56 14.52
C ILE A 285 -23.78 -30.00 14.72
N PRO A 286 -24.25 -30.73 15.74
CA PRO A 286 -24.04 -32.17 15.77
C PRO A 286 -24.72 -32.77 14.53
N LEU A 287 -23.92 -33.44 13.71
CA LEU A 287 -24.35 -34.25 12.59
C LEU A 287 -25.51 -35.14 13.05
N LEU A 288 -26.74 -34.82 12.61
CA LEU A 288 -27.89 -35.70 12.75
C LEU A 288 -27.58 -36.95 11.92
N LEU A 289 -27.19 -38.02 12.60
CA LEU A 289 -27.25 -39.37 12.05
C LEU A 289 -28.72 -39.64 11.71
N PHE A 290 -29.07 -39.54 10.43
CA PHE A 290 -30.26 -40.20 9.91
C PHE A 290 -30.00 -41.70 9.98
N ASN A 291 -30.61 -42.35 10.96
CA ASN A 291 -30.85 -43.79 10.89
C ASN A 291 -31.94 -44.02 9.84
N ASP A 292 -31.61 -44.78 8.81
CA ASP A 292 -32.52 -45.75 8.20
C ASP A 292 -31.89 -47.14 8.32
#